data_AF-A0A9Q0AV01-F1
#
_entry.id   AF-A0A9Q0AV01-F1
#
_cell.length_a   1.000
_cell.length_b   1.000
_cell.length_c   1.000
_cell.angle_alpha   90.00
_cell.angle_beta   90.00
_cell.angle_gamma   90.00
#
_symmetry.space_group_name_H-M   'P 1'
#
loop_
_entity.id
_entity.type
_entity.pdbx_description
1 polymer ?
#
loop_
_entity_poly.entity_id
_entity_poly.type
_entity_poly.pdbx_seq_one_letter_code
_entity_poly.pdbx_strand_id
1 'polypeptide(L)'
;MLSVAHHQHHHHHQSAAPSPPQLLLPPIPTAGYDTFALHLLLICVFTHRRRSDDDTDTHYYHHHHHHDSSSPGPPKPITTMVADAVIYHPSVSHYLKFVATTVGRDKLLRTLQYFSRFYAWYLFRTNGSKAEIAPFEAIKKQFGLTRKLLRVGKNVEHLKAAATAADSKSLDPVLRYAAVGRQLGYAGYLTFDMATVLDAVGIRKWEGAKAAQKEAYRFWAMGLLCSIVAQTYTLYRLREREAKVDKKEGEGVVEAKRIAIERAASQLQLVSDLCDFTVPASALTWIGFDDGFVGLAGTVSSLIGVYTQWKKTA
;
A
#
# COMPACT_ATOMS: atom_id res chain seq x y z
N MET A 1 -1.63 -75.46 -14.44
CA MET A 1 -1.93 -76.16 -13.17
C MET A 1 -1.42 -75.32 -12.01
N LEU A 2 -2.09 -75.34 -10.85
CA LEU A 2 -1.50 -74.92 -9.56
C LEU A 2 -0.32 -75.88 -9.22
N SER A 3 0.57 -75.76 -8.24
CA SER A 3 0.71 -75.01 -6.97
C SER A 3 2.19 -75.21 -6.51
N VAL A 4 2.82 -74.61 -5.49
CA VAL A 4 2.50 -73.68 -4.38
C VAL A 4 3.72 -72.71 -4.24
N ALA A 5 3.58 -71.55 -3.58
CA ALA A 5 4.72 -70.82 -2.99
C ALA A 5 4.46 -70.52 -1.50
N HIS A 6 5.48 -70.69 -0.64
CA HIS A 6 5.33 -70.63 0.81
C HIS A 6 4.94 -69.24 1.34
N HIS A 7 4.00 -69.21 2.28
CA HIS A 7 3.58 -68.01 3.00
C HIS A 7 4.43 -67.84 4.27
N GLN A 8 5.28 -66.80 4.32
CA GLN A 8 5.97 -66.38 5.55
C GLN A 8 5.26 -65.16 6.15
N HIS A 9 4.62 -65.35 7.31
CA HIS A 9 4.00 -64.27 8.07
C HIS A 9 5.07 -63.40 8.75
N HIS A 10 5.30 -62.19 8.24
CA HIS A 10 5.94 -61.13 9.02
C HIS A 10 4.87 -60.36 9.80
N HIS A 11 4.94 -60.44 11.13
CA HIS A 11 4.13 -59.60 12.02
C HIS A 11 4.58 -58.13 11.92
N HIS A 12 3.78 -57.29 11.27
CA HIS A 12 3.92 -55.84 11.39
C HIS A 12 3.45 -55.38 12.78
N HIS A 13 4.39 -55.14 13.69
CA HIS A 13 4.15 -54.26 14.82
C HIS A 13 3.94 -52.84 14.31
N GLN A 14 2.68 -52.38 14.27
CA GLN A 14 2.37 -50.96 14.10
C GLN A 14 2.78 -50.21 15.37
N SER A 15 4.00 -49.67 15.36
CA SER A 15 4.38 -48.63 16.31
C SER A 15 3.55 -47.37 16.00
N ALA A 16 2.66 -46.98 16.91
CA ALA A 16 1.93 -45.73 16.78
C ALA A 16 2.90 -44.55 16.79
N ALA A 17 2.97 -43.80 15.69
CA ALA A 17 3.78 -42.59 15.62
C ALA A 17 3.22 -41.53 16.59
N PRO A 18 4.07 -40.82 17.35
CA PRO A 18 3.59 -39.74 18.21
C PRO A 18 3.00 -38.62 17.34
N SER A 19 1.82 -38.14 17.73
CA SER A 19 1.15 -37.02 17.06
C SER A 19 2.05 -35.78 17.04
N PRO A 20 2.15 -35.06 15.92
CA PRO A 20 2.94 -33.83 15.87
C PRO A 20 2.34 -32.79 16.84
N PRO A 21 3.18 -31.98 17.51
CA PRO A 21 2.69 -30.95 18.42
C PRO A 21 1.80 -29.97 17.64
N GLN A 22 0.57 -29.76 18.14
CA GLN A 22 -0.32 -28.77 17.56
C GLN A 22 0.32 -27.40 17.66
N LEU A 23 0.69 -26.83 16.51
CA LEU A 23 1.26 -25.49 16.43
C LEU A 23 0.14 -24.50 16.76
N LEU A 24 0.03 -24.11 18.04
CA LEU A 24 -0.95 -23.13 18.49
C LEU A 24 -0.58 -21.77 17.89
N LEU A 25 -1.16 -21.47 16.73
CA LEU A 25 -1.02 -20.15 16.11
C LEU A 25 -1.52 -19.11 17.12
N PRO A 26 -0.76 -18.03 17.38
CA PRO A 26 -1.26 -16.95 18.22
C PRO A 26 -2.53 -16.38 17.56
N PRO A 27 -3.53 -15.95 18.35
CA PRO A 27 -4.76 -15.40 17.80
C PRO A 27 -4.42 -14.22 16.89
N ILE A 28 -4.92 -14.26 15.66
CA ILE A 28 -4.88 -13.13 14.74
C ILE A 28 -5.51 -11.95 15.49
N PRO A 29 -4.81 -10.80 15.64
CA PRO A 29 -5.39 -9.66 16.35
C PRO A 29 -6.69 -9.29 15.66
N THR A 30 -7.77 -9.24 16.45
CA THR A 30 -9.12 -8.98 15.95
C THR A 30 -9.12 -7.73 15.08
N ALA A 31 -9.73 -7.84 13.90
CA ALA A 31 -9.74 -6.78 12.90
C ALA A 31 -10.46 -5.54 13.46
N GLY A 32 -9.67 -4.62 14.02
CA GLY A 32 -10.17 -3.37 14.56
C GLY A 32 -10.84 -2.51 13.49
N TYR A 33 -11.60 -1.52 13.96
CA TYR A 33 -12.41 -0.57 13.19
C TYR A 33 -11.69 0.05 11.96
N ASP A 34 -10.36 0.16 11.98
CA ASP A 34 -9.52 0.56 10.84
C ASP A 34 -9.77 -0.23 9.54
N THR A 35 -9.97 -1.55 9.67
CA THR A 35 -10.13 -2.45 8.52
C THR A 35 -11.44 -2.20 7.78
N PHE A 36 -12.47 -1.81 8.54
CA PHE A 36 -13.82 -1.51 8.04
C PHE A 36 -13.87 -0.16 7.32
N ALA A 37 -13.18 0.86 7.86
CA ALA A 37 -13.02 2.15 7.20
C ALA A 37 -12.29 2.02 5.84
N LEU A 38 -11.25 1.19 5.77
CA LEU A 38 -10.54 0.90 4.52
C LEU A 38 -11.42 0.15 3.50
N HIS A 39 -12.28 -0.77 3.97
CA HIS A 39 -13.27 -1.43 3.12
C HIS A 39 -14.32 -0.46 2.58
N LEU A 40 -14.90 0.43 3.40
CA LEU A 40 -15.81 1.48 2.90
C LEU A 40 -15.14 2.38 1.86
N LEU A 41 -13.88 2.74 2.06
CA LEU A 41 -13.09 3.54 1.12
C LEU A 41 -12.95 2.87 -0.25
N LEU A 42 -12.69 1.57 -0.28
CA LEU A 42 -12.63 0.79 -1.52
C LEU A 42 -14.02 0.62 -2.13
N ILE A 43 -15.04 0.28 -1.33
CA ILE A 43 -16.41 0.10 -1.78
C ILE A 43 -16.93 1.38 -2.44
N CYS A 44 -16.82 2.56 -1.80
CA CYS A 44 -17.28 3.83 -2.36
C CYS A 44 -16.59 4.21 -3.69
N VAL A 45 -15.35 3.77 -3.92
CA VAL A 45 -14.65 3.97 -5.19
C VAL A 45 -15.13 2.99 -6.28
N PHE A 46 -15.58 1.79 -5.91
CA PHE A 46 -16.05 0.77 -6.84
C PHE A 46 -17.57 0.75 -7.08
N THR A 47 -18.39 1.37 -6.23
CA THR A 47 -19.88 1.29 -6.33
C THR A 47 -20.53 2.40 -7.16
N HIS A 48 -19.80 3.39 -7.67
CA HIS A 48 -20.42 4.49 -8.43
C HIS A 48 -20.79 4.16 -9.90
N ARG A 49 -21.53 3.06 -10.10
CA ARG A 49 -22.18 2.71 -11.37
C ARG A 49 -23.59 2.16 -11.17
N ARG A 50 -24.52 3.04 -10.77
CA ARG A 50 -25.95 3.13 -11.18
C ARG A 50 -26.73 3.97 -10.16
N ARG A 51 -27.00 5.23 -10.50
CA ARG A 51 -28.38 5.74 -10.50
C ARG A 51 -28.42 6.98 -11.41
N SER A 52 -29.25 6.92 -12.44
CA SER A 52 -29.69 8.11 -13.16
C SER A 52 -30.96 8.63 -12.48
N ASP A 53 -31.19 9.92 -12.68
CA ASP A 53 -32.49 10.63 -12.68
C ASP A 53 -33.38 10.47 -11.43
N ASP A 54 -33.52 11.57 -10.66
CA ASP A 54 -34.73 12.39 -10.80
C ASP A 54 -34.49 13.83 -10.27
N ASP A 55 -35.08 14.81 -10.94
CA ASP A 55 -35.10 16.22 -10.51
C ASP A 55 -36.32 16.47 -9.61
N THR A 56 -36.21 17.36 -8.62
CA THR A 56 -37.21 18.44 -8.42
C THR A 56 -36.78 19.49 -7.38
N ASP A 57 -36.83 20.75 -7.79
CA ASP A 57 -36.87 21.91 -6.90
C ASP A 57 -38.10 21.89 -5.99
N THR A 58 -37.98 22.42 -4.77
CA THR A 58 -39.03 23.30 -4.23
C THR A 58 -38.46 24.30 -3.23
N HIS A 59 -38.96 25.54 -3.29
CA HIS A 59 -38.44 26.72 -2.59
C HIS A 59 -39.58 27.36 -1.76
N TYR A 60 -39.24 28.11 -0.69
CA TYR A 60 -40.16 28.88 0.19
C TYR A 60 -41.07 28.05 1.15
N TYR A 61 -41.63 28.58 2.25
CA TYR A 61 -41.76 29.97 2.76
C TYR A 61 -41.45 30.10 4.27
N HIS A 62 -41.13 31.32 4.71
CA HIS A 62 -40.98 31.72 6.11
C HIS A 62 -42.35 32.12 6.70
N HIS A 63 -42.67 31.73 7.94
CA HIS A 63 -43.73 32.39 8.71
C HIS A 63 -43.37 32.44 10.20
N HIS A 64 -43.49 33.63 10.81
CA HIS A 64 -43.33 33.82 12.25
C HIS A 64 -44.59 33.38 12.99
N HIS A 65 -44.44 32.67 14.11
CA HIS A 65 -45.33 32.77 15.26
C HIS A 65 -44.52 32.61 16.55
N HIS A 66 -44.69 33.57 17.47
CA HIS A 66 -44.23 33.43 18.85
C HIS A 66 -45.14 32.43 19.59
N HIS A 67 -44.54 31.48 20.30
CA HIS A 67 -45.15 30.88 21.48
C HIS A 67 -44.06 30.40 22.45
N ASP A 68 -43.98 31.04 23.62
CA ASP A 68 -43.29 30.46 24.77
C ASP A 68 -44.05 29.23 25.23
N SER A 69 -43.38 28.08 25.29
CA SER A 69 -43.73 27.00 26.22
C SER A 69 -42.57 26.02 26.39
N SER A 70 -42.24 25.75 27.64
CA SER A 70 -41.25 24.77 28.07
C SER A 70 -41.76 23.34 27.86
N SER A 71 -41.72 22.87 26.61
CA SER A 71 -41.89 21.46 26.24
C SER A 71 -40.56 20.89 25.74
N PRO A 72 -40.25 19.60 25.98
CA PRO A 72 -39.15 18.95 25.28
C PRO A 72 -39.46 19.01 23.78
N GLY A 73 -38.54 19.61 23.01
CA GLY A 73 -38.70 19.74 21.57
C GLY A 73 -38.93 18.38 20.90
N PRO A 74 -39.61 18.33 19.74
CA PRO A 74 -39.91 17.08 19.06
C PRO A 74 -38.63 16.25 18.88
N PRO A 75 -38.67 14.92 19.07
CA PRO A 75 -37.49 14.08 18.97
C PRO A 75 -36.81 14.32 17.63
N LYS A 76 -35.50 14.64 17.66
CA LYS A 76 -34.72 14.89 16.44
C LYS A 76 -35.00 13.76 15.43
N PRO A 77 -35.31 14.07 14.16
CA PRO A 77 -35.55 13.05 13.15
C PRO A 77 -34.39 12.04 13.15
N ILE A 78 -34.71 10.75 13.06
CA ILE A 78 -33.71 9.66 13.13
C ILE A 78 -32.61 9.85 12.06
N THR A 79 -32.97 10.40 10.90
CA THR A 79 -32.04 10.80 9.83
C THR A 79 -30.97 11.80 10.31
N THR A 80 -31.35 12.83 11.08
CA THR A 80 -30.40 13.77 11.72
C THR A 80 -29.49 13.07 12.71
N MET A 81 -30.01 12.15 13.53
CA MET A 81 -29.18 11.42 14.51
C MET A 81 -28.18 10.47 13.83
N VAL A 82 -28.57 9.82 12.74
CA VAL A 82 -27.68 8.98 11.93
C VAL A 82 -26.64 9.83 11.19
N ALA A 83 -27.04 11.00 10.66
CA ALA A 83 -26.11 11.93 10.02
C ALA A 83 -25.08 12.47 11.03
N ASP A 84 -25.52 12.95 12.20
CA ASP A 84 -24.65 13.38 13.30
C ASP A 84 -23.66 12.25 13.68
N ALA A 85 -24.15 11.03 13.88
CA ALA A 85 -23.32 9.87 14.26
C ALA A 85 -22.25 9.52 13.21
N VAL A 86 -22.54 9.69 11.91
CA VAL A 86 -21.57 9.47 10.83
C VAL A 86 -20.59 10.64 10.74
N ILE A 87 -21.06 11.88 10.77
CA ILE A 87 -20.24 13.10 10.61
C ILE A 87 -19.19 13.23 11.74
N TYR A 88 -19.60 12.98 12.98
CA TYR A 88 -18.70 13.06 14.14
C TYR A 88 -17.92 11.76 14.42
N HIS A 89 -18.04 10.73 13.57
CA HIS A 89 -17.30 9.49 13.76
C HIS A 89 -15.78 9.72 13.58
N PRO A 90 -14.90 9.20 14.46
CA PRO A 90 -13.45 9.41 14.35
C PRO A 90 -12.85 9.04 12.98
N SER A 91 -13.40 8.03 12.29
CA SER A 91 -12.95 7.65 10.94
C SER A 91 -13.11 8.77 9.90
N VAL A 92 -14.09 9.67 10.04
CA VAL A 92 -14.22 10.84 9.16
C VAL A 92 -13.06 11.81 9.40
N SER A 93 -12.69 12.05 10.66
CA SER A 93 -11.50 12.85 10.98
C SER A 93 -10.21 12.21 10.46
N HIS A 94 -10.03 10.90 10.60
CA HIS A 94 -8.88 10.18 10.03
C HIS A 94 -8.86 10.25 8.48
N TYR A 95 -10.03 10.09 7.84
CA TYR A 95 -10.19 10.22 6.39
C TYR A 95 -9.81 11.62 5.91
N LEU A 96 -10.37 12.68 6.53
CA LEU A 96 -10.08 14.07 6.17
C LEU A 96 -8.59 14.39 6.30
N LYS A 97 -7.94 14.00 7.42
CA LYS A 97 -6.48 14.10 7.59
C LYS A 97 -5.72 13.36 6.48
N PHE A 98 -6.18 12.18 6.06
CA PHE A 98 -5.53 11.38 5.01
C PHE A 98 -5.63 12.05 3.63
N VAL A 99 -6.85 12.39 3.20
CA VAL A 99 -7.08 13.01 1.88
C VAL A 99 -6.72 14.49 1.81
N ALA A 100 -6.46 15.16 2.92
CA ALA A 100 -5.82 16.47 2.92
C ALA A 100 -4.37 16.41 2.40
N THR A 101 -3.70 15.24 2.44
CA THR A 101 -2.32 15.10 1.98
C THR A 101 -2.21 14.64 0.52
N THR A 102 -1.31 15.26 -0.23
CA THR A 102 -0.91 14.80 -1.58
C THR A 102 -0.44 13.34 -1.58
N VAL A 103 0.24 12.92 -0.50
CA VAL A 103 0.74 11.54 -0.32
C VAL A 103 -0.41 10.53 -0.17
N GLY A 104 -1.47 10.86 0.56
CA GLY A 104 -2.67 10.03 0.67
C GLY A 104 -3.36 9.86 -0.68
N ARG A 105 -3.54 10.96 -1.42
CA ARG A 105 -4.14 10.95 -2.77
C ARG A 105 -3.29 10.15 -3.78
N ASP A 106 -1.98 10.36 -3.85
CA ASP A 106 -1.08 9.60 -4.73
C ASP A 106 -1.15 8.09 -4.45
N LYS A 107 -1.22 7.69 -3.18
CA LYS A 107 -1.30 6.27 -2.78
C LYS A 107 -2.61 5.61 -3.21
N LEU A 108 -3.77 6.27 -3.04
CA LEU A 108 -5.05 5.75 -3.54
C LEU A 108 -5.06 5.63 -5.07
N LEU A 109 -4.61 6.68 -5.77
CA LEU A 109 -4.47 6.65 -7.23
C LEU A 109 -3.49 5.55 -7.68
N ARG A 110 -2.41 5.29 -6.92
CA ARG A 110 -1.44 4.21 -7.20
C ARG A 110 -2.11 2.85 -7.16
N THR A 111 -2.86 2.56 -6.09
CA THR A 111 -3.60 1.29 -5.94
C THR A 111 -4.54 1.06 -7.12
N LEU A 112 -5.35 2.05 -7.47
CA LEU A 112 -6.32 1.94 -8.57
C LEU A 112 -5.64 1.81 -9.94
N GLN A 113 -4.52 2.52 -10.15
CA GLN A 113 -3.72 2.43 -11.38
C GLN A 113 -3.13 1.02 -11.57
N TYR A 114 -2.49 0.45 -10.54
CA TYR A 114 -1.86 -0.88 -10.65
C TYR A 114 -2.88 -2.02 -10.67
N PHE A 115 -3.98 -1.90 -9.92
CA PHE A 115 -5.09 -2.85 -10.01
C PHE A 115 -5.68 -2.85 -11.42
N SER A 116 -5.89 -1.67 -12.01
CA SER A 116 -6.38 -1.55 -13.40
C SER A 116 -5.38 -2.09 -14.43
N ARG A 117 -4.06 -1.97 -14.19
CA ARG A 117 -3.04 -2.64 -15.02
C ARG A 117 -3.19 -4.15 -14.99
N PHE A 118 -3.31 -4.75 -13.79
CA PHE A 118 -3.56 -6.17 -13.66
C PHE A 118 -4.88 -6.59 -14.33
N TYR A 119 -5.96 -5.85 -14.09
CA TYR A 119 -7.29 -6.25 -14.54
C TYR A 119 -7.47 -6.09 -16.06
N ALA A 120 -6.87 -5.06 -16.68
CA ALA A 120 -6.78 -4.93 -18.13
C ALA A 120 -6.04 -6.12 -18.77
N TRP A 121 -4.91 -6.53 -18.18
CA TRP A 121 -4.17 -7.72 -18.60
C TRP A 121 -4.98 -9.01 -18.41
N TYR A 122 -5.67 -9.16 -17.27
CA TYR A 122 -6.51 -10.32 -16.98
C TYR A 122 -7.62 -10.47 -18.03
N LEU A 123 -8.40 -9.40 -18.27
CA LEU A 123 -9.45 -9.40 -19.29
C LEU A 123 -8.90 -9.74 -20.68
N PHE A 124 -7.74 -9.18 -21.07
CA PHE A 124 -7.10 -9.53 -22.33
C PHE A 124 -6.73 -11.02 -22.42
N ARG A 125 -6.23 -11.62 -21.33
CA ARG A 125 -5.88 -13.05 -21.26
C ARG A 125 -7.10 -13.97 -21.22
N THR A 126 -8.28 -13.49 -20.80
CA THR A 126 -9.55 -14.23 -20.78
C THR A 126 -10.47 -13.87 -21.96
N ASN A 127 -9.93 -13.37 -23.08
CA ASN A 127 -10.69 -12.99 -24.29
C ASN A 127 -11.79 -11.94 -24.08
N GLY A 128 -11.65 -11.06 -23.09
CA GLY A 128 -12.52 -9.91 -22.88
C GLY A 128 -12.49 -8.95 -24.07
N SER A 129 -13.63 -8.31 -24.34
CA SER A 129 -13.77 -7.39 -25.46
C SER A 129 -12.96 -6.10 -25.26
N LYS A 130 -12.66 -5.40 -26.36
CA LYS A 130 -12.01 -4.07 -26.30
C LYS A 130 -12.79 -3.07 -25.45
N ALA A 131 -14.13 -3.19 -25.41
CA ALA A 131 -15.00 -2.33 -24.61
C ALA A 131 -14.88 -2.59 -23.10
N GLU A 132 -14.63 -3.83 -22.69
CA GLU A 132 -14.40 -4.19 -21.28
C GLU A 132 -13.00 -3.80 -20.79
N ILE A 133 -11.99 -3.88 -21.67
CA ILE A 133 -10.59 -3.54 -21.35
C ILE A 133 -10.38 -2.02 -21.29
N ALA A 134 -11.00 -1.25 -22.19
CA ALA A 134 -10.74 0.19 -22.36
C ALA A 134 -10.86 1.05 -21.08
N PRO A 135 -11.85 0.85 -20.17
CA PRO A 135 -11.93 1.60 -18.92
C PRO A 135 -10.70 1.42 -18.01
N PHE A 136 -10.15 0.20 -17.94
CA PHE A 136 -9.00 -0.10 -17.07
C PHE A 136 -7.69 0.42 -17.67
N GLU A 137 -7.54 0.39 -19.00
CA GLU A 137 -6.46 1.09 -19.70
C GLU A 137 -6.56 2.61 -19.52
N ALA A 138 -7.76 3.18 -19.55
CA ALA A 138 -7.98 4.60 -19.26
C ALA A 138 -7.57 4.96 -17.82
N ILE A 139 -7.96 4.18 -16.81
CA ILE A 139 -7.53 4.38 -15.41
C ILE A 139 -6.00 4.25 -15.30
N LYS A 140 -5.40 3.19 -15.87
CA LYS A 140 -3.95 2.95 -15.88
C LYS A 140 -3.18 4.16 -16.43
N LYS A 141 -3.66 4.74 -17.54
CA LYS A 141 -3.06 5.90 -18.20
C LYS A 141 -3.28 7.20 -17.41
N GLN A 142 -4.54 7.55 -17.13
CA GLN A 142 -4.89 8.84 -16.55
C GLN A 142 -4.37 8.97 -15.12
N PHE A 143 -4.53 7.94 -14.27
CA PHE A 143 -4.02 8.02 -12.90
C PHE A 143 -2.50 7.98 -12.87
N GLY A 144 -1.85 7.29 -13.80
CA GLY A 144 -0.39 7.37 -13.98
C GLY A 144 0.09 8.80 -14.27
N LEU A 145 -0.64 9.53 -15.12
CA LEU A 145 -0.35 10.93 -15.45
C LEU A 145 -0.65 11.88 -14.28
N THR A 146 -1.82 11.79 -13.65
CA THR A 146 -2.18 12.57 -12.46
C THR A 146 -1.14 12.40 -11.36
N ARG A 147 -0.69 11.17 -11.10
CA ARG A 147 0.34 10.89 -10.10
C ARG A 147 1.71 11.44 -10.47
N LYS A 148 2.09 11.45 -11.75
CA LYS A 148 3.31 12.14 -12.21
C LYS A 148 3.24 13.64 -11.86
N LEU A 149 2.08 14.28 -12.07
CA LEU A 149 1.85 15.68 -11.68
C LEU A 149 1.91 15.89 -10.16
N LEU A 150 1.26 15.03 -9.36
CA LEU A 150 1.28 15.10 -7.89
C LEU A 150 2.68 14.92 -7.26
N ARG A 151 3.66 14.41 -8.02
CA ARG A 151 5.05 14.19 -7.57
C ARG A 151 6.02 15.32 -7.99
N VAL A 152 5.59 16.30 -8.77
CA VAL A 152 6.43 17.44 -9.20
C VAL A 152 6.97 18.17 -7.96
N GLY A 153 8.26 18.53 -7.97
CA GLY A 153 8.96 19.17 -6.85
C GLY A 153 9.33 18.26 -5.67
N LYS A 154 8.81 17.02 -5.61
CA LYS A 154 9.11 16.09 -4.51
C LYS A 154 10.58 15.65 -4.46
N ASN A 155 11.32 15.77 -5.56
CA ASN A 155 12.77 15.54 -5.59
C ASN A 155 13.53 16.38 -4.53
N VAL A 156 13.07 17.58 -4.18
CA VAL A 156 13.69 18.44 -3.16
C VAL A 156 13.57 17.85 -1.76
N GLU A 157 12.45 17.20 -1.42
CA GLU A 157 12.27 16.47 -0.15
C GLU A 157 13.34 15.38 -0.01
N HIS A 158 13.59 14.64 -1.09
CA HIS A 158 14.57 13.56 -1.13
C HIS A 158 16.02 14.07 -1.10
N LEU A 159 16.34 15.21 -1.74
CA LEU A 159 17.67 15.83 -1.60
C LEU A 159 17.94 16.26 -0.16
N LYS A 160 16.98 16.90 0.51
CA LYS A 160 17.09 17.25 1.93
C LYS A 160 17.27 16.00 2.80
N ALA A 161 16.46 14.96 2.57
CA ALA A 161 16.55 13.71 3.30
C ALA A 161 17.90 12.98 3.10
N ALA A 162 18.51 13.09 1.91
CA ALA A 162 19.86 12.56 1.65
C ALA A 162 20.93 13.29 2.49
N ALA A 163 20.86 14.63 2.57
CA ALA A 163 21.77 15.41 3.42
C ALA A 163 21.61 15.05 4.90
N THR A 164 20.38 15.04 5.42
CA THR A 164 20.11 14.64 6.82
C THR A 164 20.57 13.20 7.13
N ALA A 165 20.46 12.28 6.17
CA ALA A 165 21.01 10.93 6.32
C ALA A 165 22.55 10.93 6.37
N ALA A 166 23.23 11.74 5.56
CA ALA A 166 24.69 11.86 5.58
C ALA A 166 25.20 12.44 6.92
N ASP A 167 24.50 13.45 7.45
CA ASP A 167 24.82 14.11 8.73
C ASP A 167 24.59 13.22 9.96
N SER A 168 23.83 12.11 9.82
CA SER A 168 23.52 11.16 10.90
C SER A 168 24.72 10.27 11.27
N LYS A 169 25.82 10.88 11.72
CA LYS A 169 27.12 10.23 12.02
C LYS A 169 27.08 9.21 13.16
N SER A 170 26.06 9.25 14.02
CA SER A 170 25.81 8.27 15.08
C SER A 170 25.06 7.01 14.61
N LEU A 171 24.52 7.01 13.39
CA LEU A 171 23.86 5.85 12.81
C LEU A 171 24.90 4.84 12.31
N ASP A 172 24.54 3.55 12.39
CA ASP A 172 25.30 2.45 11.78
C ASP A 172 25.70 2.80 10.32
N PRO A 173 26.99 2.66 9.93
CA PRO A 173 27.45 3.08 8.61
C PRO A 173 26.70 2.44 7.44
N VAL A 174 26.30 1.16 7.56
CA VAL A 174 25.57 0.46 6.50
C VAL A 174 24.19 1.08 6.32
N LEU A 175 23.46 1.31 7.42
CA LEU A 175 22.16 1.96 7.39
C LEU A 175 22.26 3.42 6.90
N ARG A 176 23.32 4.13 7.30
CA ARG A 176 23.57 5.51 6.87
C ARG A 176 23.79 5.62 5.36
N TYR A 177 24.72 4.84 4.80
CA TYR A 177 25.00 4.88 3.36
C TYR A 177 23.83 4.35 2.53
N ALA A 178 23.13 3.32 3.01
CA ALA A 178 21.92 2.83 2.36
C ALA A 178 20.78 3.87 2.39
N ALA A 179 20.62 4.63 3.48
CA ALA A 179 19.67 5.74 3.55
C ALA A 179 20.04 6.87 2.56
N VAL A 180 21.31 7.30 2.50
CA VAL A 180 21.77 8.28 1.50
C VAL A 180 21.50 7.79 0.07
N GLY A 181 21.90 6.56 -0.26
CA GLY A 181 21.67 5.97 -1.58
C GLY A 181 20.19 5.86 -1.97
N ARG A 182 19.32 5.46 -1.01
CA ARG A 182 17.86 5.43 -1.19
C ARG A 182 17.33 6.82 -1.56
N GLN A 183 17.72 7.85 -0.80
CA GLN A 183 17.20 9.20 -0.99
C GLN A 183 17.75 9.85 -2.27
N LEU A 184 19.03 9.68 -2.61
CA LEU A 184 19.60 10.14 -3.88
C LEU A 184 18.98 9.42 -5.09
N GLY A 185 18.70 8.11 -4.96
CA GLY A 185 17.95 7.36 -5.98
C GLY A 185 16.54 7.92 -6.21
N TYR A 186 15.81 8.24 -5.15
CA TYR A 186 14.48 8.83 -5.28
C TYR A 186 14.52 10.28 -5.77
N ALA A 187 15.51 11.08 -5.38
CA ALA A 187 15.74 12.43 -5.91
C ALA A 187 16.05 12.41 -7.42
N GLY A 188 16.94 11.52 -7.87
CA GLY A 188 17.26 11.31 -9.28
C GLY A 188 16.05 10.85 -10.07
N TYR A 189 15.35 9.81 -9.59
CA TYR A 189 14.12 9.30 -10.20
C TYR A 189 13.12 10.43 -10.46
N LEU A 190 12.79 11.19 -9.42
CA LEU A 190 11.78 12.24 -9.50
C LEU A 190 12.23 13.44 -10.33
N THR A 191 13.53 13.72 -10.41
CA THR A 191 14.07 14.80 -11.27
C THR A 191 13.90 14.44 -12.74
N PHE A 192 14.24 13.22 -13.16
CA PHE A 192 14.01 12.75 -14.53
C PHE A 192 12.52 12.53 -14.84
N ASP A 193 11.72 12.02 -13.89
CA ASP A 193 10.27 11.86 -14.04
C ASP A 193 9.56 13.22 -14.21
N MET A 194 10.02 14.25 -13.49
CA MET A 194 9.56 15.64 -13.62
C MET A 194 9.96 16.28 -14.95
N ALA A 195 11.20 16.07 -15.42
CA ALA A 195 11.67 16.61 -16.70
C ALA A 195 10.82 16.14 -17.91
N THR A 196 10.19 14.97 -17.80
CA THR A 196 9.31 14.41 -18.84
C THR A 196 7.83 14.82 -18.72
N VAL A 197 7.45 15.64 -17.73
CA VAL A 197 6.04 16.04 -17.50
C VAL A 197 5.42 16.68 -18.73
N LEU A 198 6.07 17.69 -19.34
CA LEU A 198 5.52 18.43 -20.49
C LEU A 198 5.29 17.55 -21.73
N ASP A 199 6.13 16.52 -21.93
CA ASP A 199 5.93 15.53 -22.99
C ASP A 199 4.74 14.61 -22.66
N ALA A 200 4.68 14.13 -21.41
CA ALA A 200 3.67 13.18 -20.93
C ALA A 200 2.25 13.77 -20.93
N VAL A 201 2.08 15.07 -20.61
CA VAL A 201 0.80 15.78 -20.74
C VAL A 201 0.51 16.25 -22.18
N GLY A 202 1.50 16.20 -23.08
CA GLY A 202 1.34 16.60 -24.49
C GLY A 202 1.52 18.10 -24.79
N ILE A 203 1.96 18.91 -23.82
CA ILE A 203 2.21 20.35 -24.01
C ILE A 203 3.43 20.60 -24.91
N ARG A 204 4.55 19.91 -24.66
CA ARG A 204 5.77 20.04 -25.45
C ARG A 204 6.42 18.69 -25.65
N LYS A 205 6.39 18.17 -26.88
CA LYS A 205 7.06 16.92 -27.21
C LYS A 205 8.57 17.06 -27.13
N TRP A 206 9.21 16.01 -26.62
CA TRP A 206 10.65 15.97 -26.41
C TRP A 206 11.21 14.58 -26.76
N GLU A 207 12.07 14.53 -27.77
CA GLU A 207 12.69 13.30 -28.27
C GLU A 207 13.46 12.54 -27.17
N GLY A 208 14.13 13.29 -26.28
CA GLY A 208 14.85 12.75 -25.13
C GLY A 208 13.95 12.18 -24.02
N ALA A 209 12.62 12.34 -24.07
CA ALA A 209 11.74 11.94 -22.97
C ALA A 209 11.80 10.44 -22.66
N LYS A 210 11.96 9.59 -23.69
CA LYS A 210 12.15 8.13 -23.50
C LYS A 210 13.48 7.81 -22.79
N ALA A 211 14.56 8.50 -23.14
CA ALA A 211 15.87 8.32 -22.50
C ALA A 211 15.84 8.82 -21.05
N ALA A 212 15.28 10.00 -20.80
CA ALA A 212 15.08 10.53 -19.45
C ALA A 212 14.23 9.60 -18.58
N GLN A 213 13.13 9.04 -19.11
CA GLN A 213 12.31 8.07 -18.37
C GLN A 213 13.10 6.77 -18.07
N LYS A 214 14.01 6.34 -18.95
CA LYS A 214 14.91 5.20 -18.71
C LYS A 214 15.88 5.48 -17.56
N GLU A 215 16.48 6.68 -17.52
CA GLU A 215 17.32 7.08 -16.37
C GLU A 215 16.49 7.19 -15.08
N ALA A 216 15.25 7.72 -15.16
CA ALA A 216 14.34 7.75 -14.02
C ALA A 216 14.13 6.34 -13.42
N TYR A 217 13.92 5.32 -14.25
CA TYR A 217 13.80 3.93 -13.79
C TYR A 217 15.10 3.38 -13.17
N ARG A 218 16.28 3.73 -13.71
CA ARG A 218 17.58 3.33 -13.13
C ARG A 218 17.80 3.93 -11.74
N PHE A 219 17.53 5.22 -11.58
CA PHE A 219 17.60 5.89 -10.29
C PHE A 219 16.57 5.35 -9.29
N TRP A 220 15.36 5.01 -9.74
CA TRP A 220 14.35 4.37 -8.89
C TRP A 220 14.80 2.97 -8.44
N ALA A 221 15.33 2.15 -9.36
CA ALA A 221 15.91 0.85 -9.04
C ALA A 221 17.06 0.94 -8.04
N MET A 222 17.99 1.89 -8.21
CA MET A 222 19.07 2.15 -7.25
C MET A 222 18.50 2.48 -5.86
N GLY A 223 17.51 3.37 -5.80
CA GLY A 223 16.88 3.76 -4.53
C GLY A 223 16.21 2.59 -3.80
N LEU A 224 15.52 1.72 -4.56
CA LEU A 224 14.90 0.49 -4.04
C LEU A 224 15.94 -0.53 -3.58
N LEU A 225 17.02 -0.75 -4.33
CA LEU A 225 18.10 -1.67 -3.96
C LEU A 225 18.80 -1.23 -2.66
N CYS A 226 19.10 0.06 -2.50
CA CYS A 226 19.60 0.60 -1.24
C CYS A 226 18.61 0.38 -0.09
N SER A 227 17.30 0.53 -0.35
CA SER A 227 16.26 0.24 0.64
C SER A 227 16.25 -1.24 1.04
N ILE A 228 16.27 -2.16 0.08
CA ILE A 228 16.30 -3.61 0.31
C ILE A 228 17.51 -4.01 1.17
N VAL A 229 18.69 -3.43 0.91
CA VAL A 229 19.90 -3.61 1.73
C VAL A 229 19.67 -3.10 3.17
N ALA A 230 19.14 -1.89 3.35
CA ALA A 230 18.84 -1.34 4.66
C ALA A 230 17.86 -2.20 5.46
N GLN A 231 16.77 -2.66 4.83
CA GLN A 231 15.78 -3.51 5.49
C GLN A 231 16.35 -4.88 5.85
N THR A 232 17.10 -5.50 4.94
CA THR A 232 17.75 -6.81 5.18
C THR A 232 18.75 -6.75 6.33
N TYR A 233 19.60 -5.72 6.34
CA TYR A 233 20.55 -5.49 7.42
C TYR A 233 19.84 -5.16 8.75
N THR A 234 18.75 -4.38 8.72
CA THR A 234 17.91 -4.14 9.90
C THR A 234 17.36 -5.44 10.48
N LEU A 235 16.84 -6.35 9.64
CA LEU A 235 16.31 -7.65 10.08
C LEU A 235 17.41 -8.55 10.67
N TYR A 236 18.63 -8.49 10.14
CA TYR A 236 19.80 -9.16 10.72
C TYR A 236 20.13 -8.59 12.11
N ARG A 237 20.28 -7.27 12.24
CA ARG A 237 20.58 -6.59 13.53
C ARG A 237 19.49 -6.80 14.58
N LEU A 238 18.23 -6.89 14.17
CA LEU A 238 17.11 -7.22 15.05
C LEU A 238 17.14 -8.67 15.54
N ARG A 239 17.68 -9.61 14.76
CA ARG A 239 17.91 -10.99 15.20
C ARG A 239 19.04 -11.05 16.23
N GLU A 240 20.14 -10.32 16.00
CA GLU A 240 21.24 -10.21 16.96
C GLU A 240 20.82 -9.55 18.29
N ARG A 241 19.96 -8.52 18.24
CA ARG A 241 19.36 -7.92 19.43
C ARG A 241 18.45 -8.91 20.17
N GLU A 242 17.53 -9.57 19.46
CA GLU A 242 16.58 -10.52 20.08
C GLU A 242 17.29 -11.66 20.82
N ALA A 243 18.40 -12.17 20.27
CA ALA A 243 19.20 -13.23 20.88
C ALA A 243 19.85 -12.85 22.23
N LYS A 244 19.86 -11.56 22.59
CA LYS A 244 20.44 -11.02 23.84
C LYS A 244 19.39 -10.58 24.86
N VAL A 245 18.10 -10.73 24.56
CA VAL A 245 17.00 -10.29 25.43
C VAL A 245 16.59 -11.41 26.39
N ASP A 246 16.80 -11.23 27.70
CA ASP A 246 16.17 -12.11 28.69
C ASP A 246 14.73 -11.67 28.95
N LYS A 247 13.77 -12.48 28.49
CA LYS A 247 12.33 -12.23 28.62
C LYS A 247 11.79 -12.48 30.04
N LYS A 248 12.63 -12.89 30.99
CA LYS A 248 12.29 -13.02 32.42
C LYS A 248 12.29 -11.67 33.15
N GLU A 249 13.00 -10.68 32.61
CA GLU A 249 13.06 -9.33 33.17
C GLU A 249 12.04 -8.41 32.50
N GLY A 250 11.46 -7.48 33.26
CA GLY A 250 10.43 -6.56 32.76
C GLY A 250 10.94 -5.69 31.59
N GLU A 251 12.20 -5.26 31.63
CA GLU A 251 12.84 -4.51 30.55
C GLU A 251 12.99 -5.36 29.28
N GLY A 252 13.35 -6.63 29.42
CA GLY A 252 13.45 -7.56 28.30
C GLY A 252 12.11 -7.86 27.61
N VAL A 253 11.00 -7.89 28.35
CA VAL A 253 9.65 -7.97 27.76
C VAL A 253 9.34 -6.74 26.90
N VAL A 254 9.72 -5.54 27.38
CA VAL A 254 9.53 -4.28 26.62
C VAL A 254 10.41 -4.25 25.37
N GLU A 255 11.68 -4.62 25.47
CA GLU A 255 12.59 -4.67 24.31
C GLU A 255 12.17 -5.75 23.30
N ALA A 256 11.71 -6.91 23.74
CA ALA A 256 11.16 -7.93 22.84
C ALA A 256 9.94 -7.40 22.05
N LYS A 257 9.03 -6.66 22.72
CA LYS A 257 7.88 -6.01 22.06
C LYS A 257 8.33 -4.93 21.07
N ARG A 258 9.36 -4.15 21.42
CA ARG A 258 9.96 -3.14 20.52
C ARG A 258 10.57 -3.78 19.28
N ILE A 259 11.37 -4.85 19.45
CA ILE A 259 11.97 -5.62 18.35
C ILE A 259 10.89 -6.19 17.42
N ALA A 260 9.77 -6.70 17.96
CA ALA A 260 8.67 -7.20 17.15
C ALA A 260 8.04 -6.10 16.26
N ILE A 261 7.87 -4.88 16.81
CA ILE A 261 7.36 -3.72 16.06
C ILE A 261 8.35 -3.27 14.97
N GLU A 262 9.63 -3.13 15.33
CA GLU A 262 10.70 -2.76 14.38
C GLU A 262 10.85 -3.81 13.27
N ARG A 263 10.70 -5.11 13.59
CA ARG A 263 10.72 -6.21 12.63
C ARG A 263 9.53 -6.17 11.68
N ALA A 264 8.31 -6.02 12.20
CA ALA A 264 7.10 -5.94 11.37
C ALA A 264 7.16 -4.74 10.41
N ALA A 265 7.59 -3.56 10.90
CA ALA A 265 7.81 -2.40 10.05
C ALA A 265 8.87 -2.66 8.97
N SER A 266 9.97 -3.32 9.34
CA SER A 266 11.06 -3.61 8.39
C SER A 266 10.67 -4.62 7.31
N GLN A 267 9.97 -5.69 7.68
CA GLN A 267 9.43 -6.69 6.75
C GLN A 267 8.40 -6.06 5.79
N LEU A 268 7.51 -5.21 6.30
CA LEU A 268 6.48 -4.54 5.50
C LEU A 268 7.11 -3.61 4.44
N GLN A 269 8.15 -2.85 4.81
CA GLN A 269 8.92 -2.04 3.86
C GLN A 269 9.68 -2.89 2.85
N LEU A 270 10.31 -4.00 3.28
CA LEU A 270 11.02 -4.92 2.38
C LEU A 270 10.10 -5.54 1.33
N VAL A 271 8.91 -6.02 1.73
CA VAL A 271 7.89 -6.53 0.80
C VAL A 271 7.45 -5.44 -0.18
N SER A 272 7.20 -4.21 0.31
CA SER A 272 6.86 -3.09 -0.56
C SER A 272 7.94 -2.75 -1.59
N ASP A 273 9.22 -2.77 -1.18
CA ASP A 273 10.34 -2.45 -2.07
C ASP A 273 10.58 -3.54 -3.12
N LEU A 274 10.47 -4.82 -2.74
CA LEU A 274 10.55 -5.95 -3.67
C LEU A 274 9.41 -5.92 -4.70
N CYS A 275 8.18 -5.62 -4.25
CA CYS A 275 7.04 -5.43 -5.14
C CYS A 275 7.22 -4.24 -6.08
N ASP A 276 7.70 -3.10 -5.59
CA ASP A 276 7.95 -1.92 -6.42
C ASP A 276 9.11 -2.10 -7.39
N PHE A 277 10.12 -2.92 -7.07
CA PHE A 277 11.28 -3.22 -7.93
C PHE A 277 10.90 -3.95 -9.22
N THR A 278 9.78 -4.67 -9.24
CA THR A 278 9.23 -5.28 -10.47
C THR A 278 9.00 -4.26 -11.59
N VAL A 279 8.68 -3.01 -11.24
CA VAL A 279 8.34 -1.94 -12.17
C VAL A 279 9.57 -1.45 -12.96
N PRO A 280 10.66 -0.94 -12.34
CA PRO A 280 11.86 -0.59 -13.09
C PRO A 280 12.56 -1.83 -13.67
N ALA A 281 12.51 -3.00 -13.04
CA ALA A 281 13.10 -4.22 -13.61
C ALA A 281 12.46 -4.63 -14.94
N SER A 282 11.12 -4.55 -15.04
CA SER A 282 10.38 -4.74 -16.31
C SER A 282 10.65 -3.60 -17.30
N ALA A 283 10.54 -2.34 -16.86
CA ALA A 283 10.72 -1.17 -17.75
C ALA A 283 12.15 -0.99 -18.30
N LEU A 284 13.17 -1.50 -17.59
CA LEU A 284 14.57 -1.54 -18.03
C LEU A 284 14.93 -2.83 -18.78
N THR A 285 13.96 -3.72 -19.01
CA THR A 285 14.15 -5.05 -19.64
C THR A 285 15.20 -5.91 -18.93
N TRP A 286 15.34 -5.76 -17.61
CA TRP A 286 16.21 -6.62 -16.79
C TRP A 286 15.54 -7.95 -16.45
N ILE A 287 14.22 -7.94 -16.24
CA ILE A 287 13.41 -9.12 -15.96
C ILE A 287 12.11 -9.02 -16.75
N GLY A 288 11.75 -10.08 -17.49
CA GLY A 288 10.57 -10.14 -18.35
C GLY A 288 9.24 -10.31 -17.62
N PHE A 289 8.94 -9.48 -16.61
CA PHE A 289 7.63 -9.50 -15.95
C PHE A 289 6.53 -8.91 -16.84
N ASP A 290 5.41 -9.62 -16.95
CA ASP A 290 4.22 -9.18 -17.67
C ASP A 290 3.39 -8.11 -16.91
N ASP A 291 2.44 -7.48 -17.62
CA ASP A 291 1.58 -6.43 -17.05
C ASP A 291 0.72 -6.93 -15.88
N GLY A 292 0.34 -8.21 -15.85
CA GLY A 292 -0.42 -8.82 -14.76
C GLY A 292 0.40 -8.93 -13.48
N PHE A 293 1.59 -9.50 -13.56
CA PHE A 293 2.51 -9.61 -12.41
C PHE A 293 2.91 -8.23 -11.86
N VAL A 294 3.31 -7.30 -12.73
CA VAL A 294 3.65 -5.92 -12.33
C VAL A 294 2.43 -5.19 -11.76
N GLY A 295 1.23 -5.46 -12.29
CA GLY A 295 -0.04 -4.95 -11.76
C GLY A 295 -0.34 -5.45 -10.35
N LEU A 296 -0.23 -6.74 -10.09
CA LEU A 296 -0.45 -7.33 -8.76
C LEU A 296 0.61 -6.86 -7.74
N ALA A 297 1.89 -6.94 -8.09
CA ALA A 297 2.98 -6.48 -7.22
C ALA A 297 2.82 -4.99 -6.86
N GLY A 298 2.58 -4.15 -7.87
CA GLY A 298 2.31 -2.73 -7.63
C GLY A 298 1.03 -2.46 -6.85
N THR A 299 0.01 -3.33 -6.91
CA THR A 299 -1.19 -3.21 -6.08
C THR A 299 -0.87 -3.51 -4.61
N VAL A 300 -0.09 -4.57 -4.33
CA VAL A 300 0.34 -4.94 -2.98
C VAL A 300 1.17 -3.83 -2.32
N SER A 301 2.21 -3.32 -3.00
CA SER A 301 3.00 -2.20 -2.48
C SER A 301 2.18 -0.93 -2.25
N SER A 302 1.15 -0.69 -3.09
CA SER A 302 0.24 0.46 -2.93
C SER A 302 -0.67 0.31 -1.72
N LEU A 303 -1.21 -0.89 -1.45
CA LEU A 303 -2.03 -1.16 -0.26
C LEU A 303 -1.19 -1.03 1.01
N ILE A 304 0.05 -1.53 1.01
CA ILE A 304 1.04 -1.27 2.08
C ILE A 304 1.27 0.24 2.23
N GLY A 305 1.38 0.97 1.11
CA GLY A 305 1.44 2.42 1.06
C GLY A 305 0.25 3.08 1.76
N VAL A 306 -0.98 2.74 1.39
CA VAL A 306 -2.21 3.29 1.98
C VAL A 306 -2.24 3.01 3.48
N TYR A 307 -2.06 1.76 3.91
CA TYR A 307 -2.01 1.36 5.33
C TYR A 307 -0.97 2.16 6.14
N THR A 308 0.26 2.26 5.63
CA THR A 308 1.34 3.01 6.30
C THR A 308 1.13 4.52 6.33
N GLN A 309 0.28 5.08 5.46
CA GLN A 309 -0.12 6.49 5.52
C GLN A 309 -1.32 6.70 6.45
N TRP A 310 -2.31 5.80 6.43
CA TRP A 310 -3.48 5.82 7.31
C TRP A 310 -3.08 5.77 8.79
N LYS A 311 -2.09 4.94 9.14
CA LYS A 311 -1.54 4.89 10.50
C LYS A 311 -0.87 6.19 10.98
N LYS A 312 -0.61 7.17 10.10
CA LYS A 312 -0.10 8.50 10.46
C LYS A 312 -1.20 9.54 10.62
N THR A 313 -2.45 9.18 10.32
CA THR A 313 -3.62 10.05 10.48
C THR A 313 -4.50 9.66 11.67
N ALA A 314 -4.18 8.53 12.30
CA ALA A 314 -4.55 8.20 13.69
C ALA A 314 -4.23 9.40 14.61
#